data_AF-A0A2D2AV92-F1
#
_entry.id   AF-A0A2D2AV92-F1
#
_cell.length_a   1.000
_cell.length_b   1.000
_cell.length_c   1.000
_cell.angle_alpha   90.00
_cell.angle_beta   90.00
_cell.angle_gamma   90.00
#
_symmetry.space_group_name_H-M   'P 1'
#
loop_
_entity.id
_entity.type
_entity.pdbx_description
1 polymer ?
#
loop_
_entity_poly.entity_id
_entity_poly.type
_entity_poly.pdbx_seq_one_letter_code
_entity_poly.pdbx_strand_id
1 'polypeptide(L)'
;MISKVKVIAGAAILAFMGSASQAQGYDPNLTGYHYVYYADAAKTIPLGEVSDRGCGGWGEHRFVLRAYVPSPYYDTTEIFYCGDGGMEPPWW
;
A
#
# COMPACT_ATOMS: atom_id res chain seq x y z
N MET A 1 37.95 -38.08 -17.55
CA MET A 1 36.48 -38.00 -17.61
C MET A 1 36.03 -36.94 -16.62
N ILE A 2 35.48 -35.83 -17.11
CA ILE A 2 35.15 -34.63 -16.31
C ILE A 2 33.71 -34.76 -15.80
N SER A 3 33.55 -34.86 -14.49
CA SER A 3 32.24 -34.96 -13.84
C SER A 3 31.65 -33.56 -13.66
N LYS A 4 30.48 -33.29 -14.25
CA LYS A 4 29.79 -32.00 -14.20
C LYS A 4 29.03 -31.89 -12.87
N VAL A 5 29.52 -31.07 -11.95
CA VAL A 5 28.81 -30.68 -10.73
C VAL A 5 27.64 -29.77 -11.14
N LYS A 6 26.40 -30.25 -10.95
CA LYS A 6 25.19 -29.45 -11.11
C LYS A 6 24.88 -28.79 -9.77
N VAL A 7 25.20 -27.50 -9.63
CA VAL A 7 24.73 -26.68 -8.52
C VAL A 7 23.27 -26.34 -8.80
N ILE A 8 22.36 -27.00 -8.08
CA ILE A 8 20.94 -26.64 -8.06
C ILE A 8 20.83 -25.50 -7.05
N ALA A 9 20.76 -24.27 -7.56
CA ALA A 9 20.42 -23.11 -6.76
C ALA A 9 18.94 -23.24 -6.34
N GLY A 10 18.71 -23.79 -5.14
CA GLY A 10 17.40 -23.78 -4.51
C GLY A 10 17.08 -22.36 -4.06
N ALA A 11 16.30 -21.64 -4.85
CA ALA A 11 15.72 -20.37 -4.45
C ALA A 11 14.77 -20.62 -3.27
N ALA A 12 15.13 -20.07 -2.10
CA ALA A 12 14.25 -20.04 -0.96
C ALA A 12 13.03 -19.18 -1.31
N ILE A 13 11.87 -19.81 -1.50
CA ILE A 13 10.59 -19.12 -1.67
C ILE A 13 10.20 -18.63 -0.28
N LEU A 14 10.53 -17.38 0.03
CA LEU A 14 9.91 -16.66 1.13
C LEU A 14 8.44 -16.48 0.75
N ALA A 15 7.57 -17.25 1.39
CA ALA A 15 6.13 -17.02 1.37
C ALA A 15 5.86 -15.69 2.07
N PHE A 16 6.00 -14.59 1.34
CA PHE A 16 5.50 -13.29 1.78
C PHE A 16 3.98 -13.40 1.72
N MET A 17 3.38 -13.68 2.86
CA MET A 17 1.95 -13.54 3.07
C MET A 17 1.65 -12.07 2.79
N GLY A 18 1.24 -11.77 1.56
CA GLY A 18 0.65 -10.49 1.24
C GLY A 18 -0.57 -10.33 2.12
N SER A 19 -0.42 -9.60 3.22
CA SER A 19 -1.53 -9.04 3.94
C SER A 19 -2.18 -8.05 2.98
N ALA A 20 -3.10 -8.56 2.16
CA ALA A 20 -4.25 -7.78 1.75
C ALA A 20 -4.94 -7.40 3.07
N SER A 21 -4.48 -6.29 3.65
CA SER A 21 -5.12 -5.64 4.79
C SER A 21 -6.52 -5.31 4.30
N GLN A 22 -7.47 -6.21 4.58
CA GLN A 22 -8.86 -5.90 4.44
C GLN A 22 -9.13 -4.82 5.49
N ALA A 23 -9.10 -3.57 5.03
CA ALA A 23 -9.51 -2.38 5.73
C ALA A 23 -10.89 -2.63 6.35
N GLN A 24 -10.91 -3.06 7.62
CA GLN A 24 -12.09 -3.00 8.44
C GLN A 24 -12.14 -1.58 9.00
N GLY A 25 -13.07 -0.73 8.53
CA GLY A 25 -13.41 0.45 9.32
C GLY A 25 -14.16 1.58 8.65
N TYR A 26 -13.86 1.96 7.41
CA TYR A 26 -14.38 3.23 6.88
C TYR A 26 -14.58 3.24 5.37
N ASP A 27 -15.42 4.19 4.90
CA ASP A 27 -15.59 4.47 3.48
C ASP A 27 -14.20 4.74 2.86
N PRO A 28 -13.80 4.00 1.81
CA PRO A 28 -12.50 4.18 1.19
C PRO A 28 -12.31 5.62 0.72
N ASN A 29 -13.36 6.33 0.29
CA ASN A 29 -13.30 7.73 -0.17
C ASN A 29 -12.90 8.73 0.92
N LEU A 30 -13.08 8.34 2.19
CA LEU A 30 -12.76 9.14 3.37
C LEU A 30 -11.52 8.63 4.09
N THR A 31 -10.94 7.50 3.65
CA THR A 31 -9.76 6.90 4.28
C THR A 31 -8.49 7.28 3.52
N GLY A 32 -7.53 7.88 4.21
CA GLY A 32 -6.22 8.25 3.65
C GLY A 32 -5.19 7.14 3.81
N TYR A 33 -4.38 6.93 2.78
CA TYR A 33 -3.37 5.87 2.75
C TYR A 33 -1.95 6.39 2.55
N HIS A 34 -1.02 5.62 3.09
CA HIS A 34 0.38 5.56 2.68
C HIS A 34 0.55 4.43 1.66
N TYR A 35 1.27 4.71 0.59
CA TYR A 35 1.48 3.83 -0.55
C TYR A 35 2.96 3.48 -0.67
N VAL A 36 3.27 2.18 -0.73
CA VAL A 36 4.57 1.68 -1.19
C VAL A 36 4.35 1.12 -2.59
N TYR A 37 5.06 1.63 -3.60
CA TYR A 37 4.82 1.25 -4.99
C TYR A 37 6.06 0.60 -5.65
N TYR A 38 5.79 -0.30 -6.59
CA TYR A 38 6.77 -1.26 -7.13
C TYR A 38 6.83 -1.22 -8.66
N ALA A 39 7.92 -1.73 -9.24
CA ALA A 39 8.12 -1.78 -10.69
C ALA A 39 7.29 -2.88 -11.38
N ASP A 40 6.87 -3.89 -10.62
CA ASP A 40 6.27 -5.10 -11.14
C ASP A 40 5.14 -5.63 -10.25
N ALA A 41 4.25 -6.43 -10.82
CA ALA A 41 3.09 -7.00 -10.12
C ALA A 41 3.46 -8.01 -9.03
N ALA A 42 4.64 -8.64 -9.11
CA ALA A 42 5.15 -9.53 -8.06
C ALA A 42 5.83 -8.74 -6.92
N LYS A 43 5.83 -7.40 -6.99
CA LYS A 43 6.32 -6.47 -5.95
C LYS A 43 7.77 -6.76 -5.52
N THR A 44 8.61 -7.13 -6.48
CA THR A 44 9.99 -7.53 -6.20
C THR A 44 10.95 -6.34 -6.13
N ILE A 45 10.64 -5.25 -6.82
CA ILE A 45 11.47 -4.05 -6.88
C ILE A 45 10.68 -2.84 -6.37
N PRO A 46 10.95 -2.32 -5.15
CA PRO A 46 10.32 -1.10 -4.66
C PRO A 46 10.87 0.12 -5.42
N LEU A 47 9.98 1.03 -5.79
CA LEU A 47 10.30 2.27 -6.51
C LEU A 47 10.23 3.49 -5.61
N GLY A 48 9.41 3.45 -4.56
CA GLY A 48 9.30 4.54 -3.59
C GLY A 48 8.01 4.50 -2.79
N GLU A 49 7.76 5.60 -2.09
CA GLU A 49 6.65 5.77 -1.17
C GLU A 49 5.97 7.13 -1.39
N VAL A 50 4.65 7.17 -1.22
CA VAL A 50 3.88 8.42 -1.24
C VAL A 50 2.69 8.31 -0.29
N SER A 51 2.16 9.44 0.19
CA SER A 51 1.01 9.44 1.11
C SER A 51 0.00 10.49 0.71
N ASP A 52 -1.27 10.18 0.94
CA ASP A 52 -2.36 11.16 0.91
C ASP A 52 -2.08 12.31 1.89
N ARG A 53 -2.53 13.51 1.55
CA ARG A 53 -2.04 14.74 2.21
C ARG A 53 -3.03 15.43 3.14
N GLY A 54 -4.25 14.92 3.24
CA GLY A 54 -5.24 15.43 4.17
C GLY A 54 -6.66 15.32 3.65
N CYS A 55 -7.54 16.12 4.24
CA CYS A 55 -8.97 16.13 3.96
C CYS A 55 -9.38 17.41 3.25
N GLY A 56 -10.25 17.28 2.25
CA GLY A 56 -10.94 18.37 1.58
C GLY A 56 -12.45 18.30 1.82
N GLY A 57 -13.14 19.39 1.46
CA GLY A 57 -14.60 19.48 1.58
C GLY A 57 -15.10 19.77 2.99
N TRP A 58 -16.43 19.75 3.15
CA TRP A 58 -17.12 19.99 4.43
C TRP A 58 -18.43 19.19 4.48
N GLY A 59 -18.94 18.93 5.69
CA GLY A 59 -20.20 18.21 5.90
C GLY A 59 -20.21 16.87 5.17
N GLU A 60 -21.28 16.58 4.43
CA GLU A 60 -21.40 15.32 3.67
C GLU A 60 -20.50 15.24 2.42
N HIS A 61 -19.83 16.33 2.03
CA HIS A 61 -18.96 16.39 0.85
C HIS A 61 -17.48 16.30 1.19
N ARG A 62 -17.13 15.61 2.27
CA ARG A 62 -15.72 15.37 2.64
C ARG A 62 -15.09 14.35 1.68
N PHE A 63 -13.79 14.51 1.47
CA PHE A 63 -13.00 13.59 0.66
C PHE A 63 -11.52 13.66 1.05
N VAL A 64 -10.77 12.62 0.68
CA VAL A 64 -9.32 12.57 0.85
C VAL A 64 -8.60 13.27 -0.30
N LEU A 65 -7.59 14.08 0.03
CA LEU A 65 -6.66 14.66 -0.94
C LEU A 65 -5.63 13.61 -1.37
N ARG A 66 -5.99 12.89 -2.44
CA ARG A 66 -5.24 11.75 -2.95
C ARG A 66 -3.88 12.12 -3.52
N ALA A 67 -2.87 11.34 -3.19
CA ALA A 67 -1.59 11.41 -3.86
C ALA A 67 -1.61 10.69 -5.23
N TYR A 68 -0.74 11.13 -6.13
CA TYR A 68 -0.46 10.40 -7.37
C TYR A 68 0.53 9.27 -7.08
N VAL A 69 0.11 8.02 -7.32
CA VAL A 69 0.97 6.83 -7.21
C VAL A 69 1.49 6.48 -8.61
N PRO A 70 2.81 6.54 -8.87
CA PRO A 70 3.36 6.37 -10.23
C PRO A 70 3.24 4.97 -10.83
N SER A 71 2.83 3.98 -10.05
CA SER A 71 2.70 2.58 -10.47
C SER A 71 1.36 2.01 -9.99
N PRO A 72 0.71 1.12 -10.76
CA PRO A 72 -0.48 0.40 -10.32
C PRO A 72 -0.16 -0.74 -9.33
N TYR A 73 1.11 -1.09 -9.16
CA TYR A 73 1.54 -2.13 -8.23
C TYR A 73 1.95 -1.46 -6.94
N TYR A 74 1.05 -1.47 -5.95
CA TYR A 74 1.33 -0.86 -4.65
C TYR A 74 0.68 -1.64 -3.50
N ASP A 75 1.20 -1.41 -2.31
CA ASP A 75 0.57 -1.73 -1.04
C ASP A 75 0.04 -0.44 -0.42
N THR A 76 -1.08 -0.54 0.30
CA THR A 76 -1.69 0.57 1.02
C THR A 76 -1.69 0.29 2.51
N THR A 77 -1.32 1.29 3.30
CA THR A 77 -1.50 1.30 4.76
C THR A 77 -2.33 2.51 5.12
N GLU A 78 -3.39 2.33 5.88
CA GLU A 78 -4.21 3.43 6.38
C GLU A 78 -3.38 4.34 7.28
N ILE A 79 -3.59 5.67 7.21
CA ILE A 79 -2.83 6.63 8.02
C ILE A 79 -3.71 7.72 8.64
N PHE A 80 -4.91 7.94 8.11
CA PHE A 80 -5.91 8.83 8.69
C PHE A 80 -7.29 8.57 8.09
N TYR A 81 -8.32 9.10 8.73
CA TYR A 81 -9.68 9.19 8.20
C TYR A 81 -10.15 10.64 8.17
N CYS A 82 -10.99 10.99 7.18
CA CYS A 82 -11.63 12.30 7.07
C CYS A 82 -12.99 12.31 7.77
N GLY A 83 -12.94 12.50 9.07
CA GLY A 83 -14.11 12.55 9.95
C GLY A 83 -14.65 13.95 10.17
N ASP A 84 -15.59 14.09 11.11
CA ASP A 84 -16.36 15.32 11.29
C ASP A 84 -15.47 16.45 11.84
N GLY A 85 -14.42 16.08 12.57
CA GLY A 85 -13.41 16.99 13.09
C GLY A 85 -12.25 17.29 12.14
N GLY A 86 -12.27 16.75 10.91
CA GLY A 86 -11.17 16.86 9.96
C GLY A 86 -10.34 15.57 9.89
N MET A 87 -9.01 15.70 9.92
CA MET A 87 -8.13 14.53 9.84
C MET A 87 -8.04 13.84 11.20
N GLU A 88 -8.59 12.64 11.27
CA GLU A 88 -8.68 11.82 12.48
C GLU A 88 -7.71 10.64 12.37
N PRO A 89 -7.14 10.18 13.51
CA PRO A 89 -6.29 9.00 13.50
C PRO A 89 -7.08 7.77 13.04
N PRO A 90 -6.44 6.82 12.36
CA PRO A 90 -7.08 5.56 12.04
C PRO A 90 -7.35 4.79 13.35
N TRP A 91 -8.54 4.20 13.45
CA TRP A 91 -9.05 3.57 14.67
C TRP A 91 -8.88 2.03 14.63
N TRP A 92 -7.78 1.54 15.20
CA TRP A 92 -7.56 0.11 15.47
C TRP A 92 -7.03 -0.10 16.87
#